data_AF-A0A2P4T7A6-F1
#
_entry.id   AF-A0A2P4T7A6-F1
#
_cell.length_a   1.000
_cell.length_b   1.000
_cell.length_c   1.000
_cell.angle_alpha   90.00
_cell.angle_beta   90.00
_cell.angle_gamma   90.00
#
_symmetry.space_group_name_H-M   'P 1'
#
loop_
_entity.id
_entity.type
_entity.pdbx_description
1 polymer ?
#
loop_
_entity_poly.entity_id
_entity_poly.type
_entity_poly.pdbx_seq_one_letter_code
_entity_poly.pdbx_strand_id
1 'polypeptide(L)'
;MSVSFGPEKTYFPMLSQYLTESEDIFLLSTRDERNPLVYGVFTTTSSVFKGSAVCVYSMADIRAVFNGPYAHKESADHRWVQYEGRIPYPRPGTEFDHKLRRGVDYAETRSLKKDICNVYYVDKCPSKTYDPLIKSTRDFPDEVISFIKRHPLMYKSVYPLTGGPVFTRINVDYRLTQIVVDHVMAEDGQYDVIFLGT
;
A
#
# COMPACT_ATOMS: atom_id res chain seq x y z
N MET A 1 -1.14 9.82 3.15
CA MET A 1 -0.23 8.93 3.90
C MET A 1 0.34 7.91 2.93
N SER A 2 1.61 7.55 3.05
CA SER A 2 2.40 6.64 2.19
C SER A 2 3.05 5.51 3.01
N VAL A 3 3.23 4.34 2.39
CA VAL A 3 4.09 3.26 2.89
C VAL A 3 5.21 3.00 1.90
N SER A 4 6.39 2.63 2.41
CA SER A 4 7.48 2.15 1.58
C SER A 4 7.34 0.64 1.38
N PHE A 5 7.46 0.18 0.13
CA PHE A 5 7.59 -1.24 -0.16
C PHE A 5 9.08 -1.60 -0.14
N GLY A 6 9.48 -2.38 0.86
CA GLY A 6 10.87 -2.72 1.10
C GLY A 6 11.22 -4.05 0.47
N PRO A 7 12.25 -4.14 -0.39
CA PRO A 7 12.88 -5.40 -0.70
C PRO A 7 13.89 -5.72 0.41
N GLU A 8 13.75 -6.79 1.19
CA GLU A 8 14.93 -7.24 1.95
C GLU A 8 15.08 -8.74 2.18
N LYS A 9 16.35 -9.13 2.02
CA LYS A 9 17.06 -10.39 2.24
C LYS A 9 16.87 -11.42 1.13
N THR A 10 17.99 -11.72 0.45
CA THR A 10 18.30 -12.84 -0.46
C THR A 10 18.40 -12.48 -1.96
N TYR A 11 19.64 -12.55 -2.49
CA TYR A 11 20.07 -12.60 -3.91
C TYR A 11 19.90 -11.40 -4.87
N PHE A 12 19.68 -10.16 -4.41
CA PHE A 12 19.73 -8.96 -5.29
C PHE A 12 20.34 -7.70 -4.62
N PRO A 13 21.59 -7.74 -4.12
CA PRO A 13 22.17 -6.62 -3.38
C PRO A 13 22.36 -5.34 -4.23
N MET A 14 22.50 -5.44 -5.56
CA MET A 14 22.66 -4.25 -6.41
C MET A 14 21.34 -3.61 -6.89
N LEU A 15 20.23 -4.34 -7.00
CA LEU A 15 18.97 -3.78 -7.55
C LEU A 15 17.94 -3.37 -6.48
N SER A 16 18.06 -3.89 -5.26
CA SER A 16 17.19 -3.54 -4.12
C SER A 16 17.15 -2.02 -3.86
N GLN A 17 18.26 -1.31 -4.08
CA GLN A 17 18.34 0.14 -3.93
C GLN A 17 17.76 0.96 -5.10
N TYR A 18 17.35 0.33 -6.21
CA TYR A 18 16.91 1.01 -7.45
C TYR A 18 15.48 0.70 -7.88
N LEU A 19 14.77 -0.20 -7.20
CA LEU A 19 13.35 -0.43 -7.44
C LEU A 19 12.57 0.64 -6.69
N THR A 20 12.26 1.73 -7.38
CA THR A 20 11.63 2.90 -6.73
C THR A 20 10.30 3.32 -7.36
N GLU A 21 9.83 2.63 -8.40
CA GLU A 21 8.58 2.99 -9.08
C GLU A 21 7.72 1.73 -9.32
N SER A 22 6.46 1.81 -8.90
CA SER A 22 5.43 0.83 -9.27
C SER A 22 4.81 1.25 -10.59
N GLU A 23 4.99 0.46 -11.64
CA GLU A 23 4.39 0.73 -12.95
C GLU A 23 2.91 0.37 -12.95
N ASP A 24 2.58 -0.78 -12.34
CA ASP A 24 1.21 -1.29 -12.26
C ASP A 24 1.01 -2.16 -11.01
N ILE A 25 -0.24 -2.22 -10.55
CA ILE A 25 -0.68 -2.95 -9.37
C ILE A 25 -1.96 -3.73 -9.69
N PHE A 26 -1.95 -5.03 -9.42
CA PHE A 26 -3.13 -5.89 -9.57
C PHE A 26 -3.58 -6.46 -8.22
N LEU A 27 -4.89 -6.44 -7.97
CA LEU A 27 -5.50 -6.99 -6.77
C LEU A 27 -6.13 -8.34 -7.08
N LEU A 28 -5.54 -9.41 -6.56
CA LEU A 28 -6.10 -10.75 -6.66
C LEU A 28 -7.01 -10.99 -5.45
N SER A 29 -8.31 -11.16 -5.72
CA SER A 29 -9.28 -11.48 -4.68
C SER A 29 -9.00 -12.87 -4.11
N THR A 30 -8.97 -12.98 -2.78
CA THR A 30 -8.88 -14.27 -2.09
C THR A 30 -10.25 -14.70 -1.57
N ARG A 31 -10.32 -15.84 -0.88
CA ARG A 31 -11.55 -16.27 -0.17
C ARG A 31 -12.05 -15.23 0.83
N ASP A 32 -11.14 -14.43 1.39
CA ASP A 32 -11.48 -13.28 2.21
C ASP A 32 -11.35 -12.00 1.37
N GLU A 33 -12.47 -11.45 0.94
CA GLU A 33 -12.53 -10.19 0.18
C GLU A 33 -11.90 -9.01 0.94
N ARG A 34 -11.71 -9.11 2.26
CA ARG A 34 -11.00 -8.08 3.02
C ARG A 34 -9.49 -8.25 2.89
N ASN A 35 -8.99 -9.39 2.47
CA ASN A 35 -7.56 -9.67 2.37
C ASN A 35 -7.20 -10.15 0.94
N PRO A 36 -7.36 -9.30 -0.09
CA PRO A 36 -6.80 -9.59 -1.41
C PRO A 36 -5.27 -9.63 -1.34
N LEU A 37 -4.66 -10.35 -2.28
CA LEU A 37 -3.22 -10.28 -2.55
C LEU A 37 -2.95 -9.10 -3.48
N VAL A 38 -1.89 -8.37 -3.22
CA VAL A 38 -1.47 -7.20 -4.00
C VAL A 38 -0.24 -7.57 -4.80
N TYR A 39 -0.38 -7.69 -6.12
CA TYR A 39 0.73 -7.89 -7.05
C TYR A 39 1.21 -6.53 -7.52
N GLY A 40 2.50 -6.26 -7.40
CA GLY A 40 3.11 -5.02 -7.88
C GLY A 40 4.22 -5.31 -8.87
N VAL A 41 4.23 -4.57 -9.98
CA VAL A 41 5.33 -4.54 -10.94
C VAL A 41 6.25 -3.37 -10.60
N PHE A 42 7.52 -3.67 -10.38
CA PHE A 42 8.55 -2.70 -10.06
C PHE A 42 9.61 -2.68 -11.15
N THR A 43 10.04 -1.50 -11.56
CA THR A 43 11.13 -1.32 -12.53
C THR A 43 12.33 -0.68 -11.86
N THR A 44 13.51 -0.93 -12.43
CA THR A 44 14.73 -0.25 -12.02
C THR A 44 14.80 1.13 -12.67
N THR A 45 15.14 2.14 -11.86
CA THR A 45 15.37 3.51 -12.33
C THR A 45 16.74 3.72 -12.99
N SER A 46 17.64 2.73 -12.88
CA SER A 46 18.96 2.80 -13.51
C SER A 46 18.87 2.77 -15.03
N SER A 47 19.60 3.68 -15.68
CA SER A 47 19.78 3.69 -17.13
C SER A 47 20.71 2.57 -17.63
N VAL A 48 21.58 2.06 -16.76
CA VAL A 48 22.57 1.03 -17.07
C VAL A 48 22.01 -0.37 -16.78
N PHE A 49 21.26 -0.50 -15.68
CA PHE A 49 20.63 -1.75 -15.28
C PHE A 49 19.13 -1.63 -15.49
N LYS A 50 18.65 -2.09 -16.65
CA LYS A 50 17.22 -2.25 -16.92
C LYS A 50 16.75 -3.60 -16.39
N GLY A 51 15.75 -3.57 -15.54
CA GLY A 51 15.10 -4.76 -15.03
C GLY A 51 13.72 -4.45 -14.46
N SER A 52 12.95 -5.53 -14.32
CA SER A 52 11.61 -5.51 -13.74
C SER A 52 11.48 -6.67 -12.77
N ALA A 53 10.70 -6.48 -11.73
CA ALA A 53 10.38 -7.48 -10.73
C ALA A 53 8.89 -7.46 -10.41
N VAL A 54 8.32 -8.63 -10.16
CA VAL A 54 6.95 -8.77 -9.65
C VAL A 54 7.03 -9.22 -8.20
N CYS A 55 6.41 -8.47 -7.30
CA CYS A 55 6.31 -8.82 -5.89
C CYS A 55 4.84 -8.99 -5.49
N VAL A 56 4.59 -9.86 -4.51
CA VAL A 56 3.25 -10.11 -3.96
C VAL A 56 3.24 -9.68 -2.50
N TYR A 57 2.22 -8.92 -2.10
CA TYR A 57 2.07 -8.42 -0.74
C TYR A 57 0.70 -8.81 -0.18
N SER A 58 0.63 -9.03 1.13
CA SER A 58 -0.65 -9.26 1.80
C SER A 58 -1.27 -7.95 2.27
N MET A 59 -2.59 -7.81 2.12
CA MET A 59 -3.31 -6.67 2.70
C MET A 59 -3.24 -6.63 4.23
N ALA A 60 -2.98 -7.76 4.89
CA ALA A 60 -2.78 -7.81 6.33
C ALA A 60 -1.49 -7.09 6.75
N ASP A 61 -0.38 -7.32 6.05
CA ASP A 61 0.91 -6.68 6.34
C ASP A 61 0.87 -5.18 6.01
N ILE A 62 0.21 -4.83 4.89
CA ILE A 62 -0.02 -3.42 4.53
C ILE A 62 -0.77 -2.70 5.66
N ARG A 63 -1.85 -3.29 6.18
CA ARG A 63 -2.60 -2.75 7.33
C ARG A 63 -1.77 -2.68 8.60
N ALA A 64 -0.94 -3.69 8.86
CA ALA A 64 -0.08 -3.71 10.03
C ALA A 64 0.92 -2.54 10.00
N VAL A 65 1.50 -2.25 8.84
CA VAL A 65 2.38 -1.08 8.64
C VAL A 65 1.59 0.21 8.80
N PHE A 66 0.40 0.34 8.20
CA PHE A 66 -0.44 1.53 8.37
C PHE A 66 -0.84 1.77 9.81
N ASN A 67 -1.01 0.74 10.62
CA ASN A 67 -1.29 0.83 12.05
C ASN A 67 -0.03 0.98 12.92
N GLY A 68 1.15 0.96 12.31
CA GLY A 68 2.45 1.08 12.97
C GLY A 68 2.89 2.51 13.27
N PRO A 69 4.18 2.72 13.54
CA PRO A 69 4.72 4.04 13.82
C PRO A 69 4.93 4.87 12.54
N TYR A 70 4.77 6.19 12.69
CA TYR A 70 5.02 7.15 11.62
C TYR A 70 6.52 7.39 11.48
N ALA A 71 6.97 7.71 10.27
CA ALA A 71 8.30 8.22 10.04
C ALA A 71 8.34 9.72 10.39
N HIS A 72 9.42 10.15 11.02
CA HIS A 72 9.66 11.53 11.40
C HIS A 72 11.05 11.98 10.97
N LYS A 73 11.19 13.27 10.69
CA LYS A 73 12.44 13.91 10.32
C LYS A 73 12.45 15.32 10.93
N GLU A 74 13.39 15.60 11.82
CA GLU A 74 13.47 16.90 12.51
C GLU A 74 13.94 18.02 11.58
N SER A 75 14.71 17.71 10.53
CA SER A 75 15.18 18.69 9.53
C SER A 75 15.51 18.02 8.19
N ALA A 76 15.64 18.81 7.12
CA ALA A 76 15.86 18.31 5.76
C ALA A 76 17.12 17.43 5.59
N ASP A 77 18.10 17.53 6.48
CA ASP A 77 19.34 16.75 6.42
C ASP A 77 19.37 15.55 7.38
N HIS A 78 18.35 15.40 8.24
CA HIS A 78 18.30 14.31 9.21
C HIS A 78 17.86 12.99 8.57
N ARG A 79 18.25 11.85 9.12
CA ARG A 79 17.70 10.55 8.67
C ARG A 79 16.24 10.43 9.10
N TRP A 80 15.43 9.72 8.31
CA TRP A 80 14.10 9.31 8.77
C TRP A 80 14.24 8.41 10.00
N VAL A 81 13.52 8.75 11.07
CA VAL A 81 13.48 8.00 12.33
C VAL A 81 12.04 7.62 12.67
N GLN A 82 11.89 6.71 13.63
CA GLN A 82 10.59 6.37 14.18
C GLN A 82 10.04 7.56 14.99
N TYR A 83 8.78 7.94 14.76
CA TYR A 83 8.11 8.93 15.58
C TYR A 83 7.74 8.33 16.95
N GLU A 84 8.36 8.84 18.01
CA GLU A 84 8.14 8.39 19.40
C GLU A 84 7.18 9.30 20.18
N GLY A 85 6.70 10.40 19.58
CA GLY A 85 5.80 11.34 20.22
C GLY A 85 4.34 10.85 20.32
N ARG A 86 3.48 11.68 20.88
CA ARG A 86 2.04 11.38 20.97
C ARG A 86 1.39 11.44 19.59
N ILE A 87 0.75 10.35 19.18
CA ILE A 87 -0.09 10.31 17.99
C ILE A 87 -1.47 10.90 18.37
N PRO A 88 -1.98 11.92 17.64
CA PRO A 88 -3.25 12.55 17.96
C PRO A 88 -4.43 11.61 17.67
N TYR A 89 -5.59 11.92 18.27
CA TYR A 89 -6.83 11.18 18.09
C TYR A 89 -7.86 12.02 17.31
N PRO A 90 -8.62 11.42 16.36
CA PRO A 90 -8.48 10.06 15.85
C PRO A 90 -7.16 9.86 15.10
N ARG A 91 -6.68 8.61 15.08
CA ARG A 91 -5.37 8.28 14.48
C ARG A 91 -5.35 8.69 13.00
N PRO A 92 -4.40 9.53 12.56
CA PRO A 92 -4.37 10.02 11.19
C PRO A 92 -4.29 8.89 10.14
N GLY A 93 -5.12 8.95 9.10
CA GLY A 93 -5.22 7.90 8.07
C GLY A 93 -6.30 6.84 8.34
N THR A 94 -7.03 6.97 9.45
CA THR A 94 -8.20 6.14 9.75
C THR A 94 -9.44 6.67 9.03
N GLU A 95 -10.19 5.80 8.37
CA GLU A 95 -11.48 6.16 7.77
C GLU A 95 -12.55 6.27 8.87
N PHE A 96 -13.43 7.26 8.72
CA PHE A 96 -14.58 7.42 9.60
C PHE A 96 -15.75 6.58 9.08
N ASP A 97 -16.22 5.60 9.86
CA ASP A 97 -17.29 4.71 9.42
C ASP A 97 -18.68 5.34 9.62
N HIS A 98 -19.25 5.89 8.54
CA HIS A 98 -20.61 6.43 8.52
C HIS A 98 -21.70 5.36 8.73
N LYS A 99 -21.39 4.05 8.59
CA LYS A 99 -22.39 2.98 8.53
C LYS A 99 -23.01 2.59 9.87
N LEU A 100 -22.64 3.22 10.98
CA LEU A 100 -23.34 3.02 12.26
C LEU A 100 -24.58 3.93 12.44
N ARG A 101 -24.82 4.90 11.55
CA ARG A 101 -26.14 5.54 11.47
C ARG A 101 -27.07 4.65 10.66
N ARG A 102 -28.06 4.03 11.32
CA ARG A 102 -29.18 3.38 10.65
C ARG A 102 -29.76 4.34 9.61
N GLY A 103 -29.77 3.94 8.34
CA GLY A 103 -30.62 4.55 7.31
C GLY A 103 -29.99 5.57 6.35
N VAL A 104 -28.69 5.50 6.04
CA VAL A 104 -28.13 6.30 4.92
C VAL A 104 -27.92 5.42 3.69
N ASP A 105 -28.53 5.83 2.58
CA ASP A 105 -28.48 5.19 1.26
C ASP A 105 -27.02 5.05 0.75
N TYR A 106 -26.67 3.84 0.31
CA TYR A 106 -25.33 3.46 -0.16
C TYR A 106 -24.87 4.24 -1.41
N ALA A 107 -25.77 4.92 -2.11
CA ALA A 107 -25.46 5.63 -3.35
C ALA A 107 -24.65 6.93 -3.15
N GLU A 108 -24.82 7.63 -2.03
CA GLU A 108 -24.23 8.97 -1.82
C GLU A 108 -22.79 8.94 -1.27
N THR A 109 -22.32 7.76 -0.85
CA THR A 109 -20.95 7.57 -0.32
C THR A 109 -19.86 7.36 -1.40
N ARG A 110 -20.24 7.31 -2.69
CA ARG A 110 -19.27 7.12 -3.81
C ARG A 110 -18.39 8.33 -4.09
N SER A 111 -18.78 9.53 -3.68
CA SER A 111 -17.99 10.74 -3.95
C SER A 111 -16.96 11.05 -2.85
N LEU A 112 -17.19 10.63 -1.60
CA LEU A 112 -16.29 10.87 -0.47
C LEU A 112 -15.31 9.71 -0.20
N LYS A 113 -15.64 8.48 -0.60
CA LYS A 113 -14.69 7.34 -0.63
C LYS A 113 -13.46 7.61 -1.51
N LYS A 114 -13.62 8.48 -2.50
CA LYS A 114 -12.59 8.82 -3.48
C LYS A 114 -11.49 9.74 -2.92
N ASP A 115 -11.67 10.48 -1.84
CA ASP A 115 -10.63 11.47 -1.49
C ASP A 115 -9.56 10.94 -0.51
N ILE A 116 -9.83 9.84 0.23
CA ILE A 116 -8.87 9.27 1.21
C ILE A 116 -8.39 7.87 0.81
N CYS A 117 -9.26 7.02 0.26
CA CYS A 117 -8.87 5.66 -0.16
C CYS A 117 -8.32 5.60 -1.61
N ASN A 118 -8.41 6.69 -2.42
CA ASN A 118 -7.84 6.72 -3.79
C ASN A 118 -6.31 6.64 -3.83
N VAL A 119 -5.62 6.83 -2.71
CA VAL A 119 -4.15 6.70 -2.70
C VAL A 119 -3.71 5.23 -2.84
N TYR A 120 -4.62 4.26 -2.63
CA TYR A 120 -4.25 2.84 -2.55
C TYR A 120 -5.07 1.87 -3.40
N TYR A 121 -6.03 2.34 -4.21
CA TYR A 121 -6.89 1.44 -5.00
C TYR A 121 -7.56 0.32 -4.17
N VAL A 122 -7.77 0.52 -2.87
CA VAL A 122 -8.49 -0.44 -2.02
C VAL A 122 -9.84 0.17 -1.63
N ASP A 123 -10.93 -0.46 -2.06
CA ASP A 123 -12.32 -0.06 -1.78
C ASP A 123 -12.69 0.06 -0.27
N LYS A 124 -11.78 -0.39 0.61
CA LYS A 124 -11.90 -0.41 2.07
C LYS A 124 -10.59 0.11 2.69
N CYS A 125 -10.66 1.24 3.39
CA CYS A 125 -9.49 1.82 4.02
C CYS A 125 -8.93 0.91 5.15
N PRO A 126 -7.60 0.94 5.41
CA PRO A 126 -6.90 0.03 6.32
C PRO A 126 -7.37 0.03 7.78
N SER A 127 -7.92 1.16 8.24
CA SER A 127 -8.26 1.39 9.65
C SER A 127 -9.60 2.11 9.77
N LYS A 128 -10.35 1.81 10.83
CA LYS A 128 -11.64 2.45 11.16
C LYS A 128 -11.66 2.97 12.59
N THR A 129 -12.32 4.11 12.81
CA THR A 129 -12.61 4.65 14.15
C THR A 129 -14.07 5.07 14.26
N TYR A 130 -14.58 5.12 15.49
CA TYR A 130 -15.91 5.61 15.82
C TYR A 130 -15.80 6.70 16.88
N ASP A 131 -16.18 7.91 16.52
CA ASP A 131 -16.33 9.04 17.44
C ASP A 131 -17.66 9.76 17.11
N PRO A 132 -18.67 9.76 18.00
CA PRO A 132 -19.97 10.36 17.72
C PRO A 132 -19.94 11.87 17.42
N LEU A 133 -18.85 12.57 17.74
CA LEU A 133 -18.67 14.00 17.49
C LEU A 133 -18.13 14.32 16.09
N ILE A 134 -17.42 13.39 15.45
CA ILE A 134 -16.82 13.58 14.13
C ILE A 134 -17.81 13.03 13.11
N LYS A 135 -18.37 13.86 12.23
CA LYS A 135 -19.35 13.41 11.23
C LYS A 135 -18.74 13.28 9.85
N SER A 136 -17.62 13.95 9.60
CA SER A 136 -16.92 13.98 8.33
C SER A 136 -15.43 14.20 8.55
N THR A 137 -14.61 13.91 7.54
CA THR A 137 -13.16 14.18 7.53
C THR A 137 -12.85 15.67 7.65
N ARG A 138 -13.83 16.54 7.36
CA ARG A 138 -13.78 18.00 7.60
C ARG A 138 -13.87 18.38 9.07
N ASP A 139 -14.40 17.51 9.91
CA ASP A 139 -14.55 17.75 11.36
C ASP A 139 -13.33 17.29 12.15
N PHE A 140 -12.26 16.85 11.47
CA PHE A 140 -11.04 16.44 12.15
C PHE A 140 -10.36 17.63 12.84
N PRO A 141 -9.90 17.46 14.10
CA PRO A 141 -9.15 18.51 14.80
C PRO A 141 -7.91 18.95 14.02
N ASP A 142 -7.56 20.23 14.11
CA ASP A 142 -6.38 20.80 13.44
C ASP A 142 -5.08 20.06 13.79
N GLU A 143 -4.99 19.52 15.01
CA GLU A 143 -3.85 18.71 15.45
C GLU A 143 -3.66 17.47 14.55
N VAL A 144 -4.75 16.76 14.21
CA VAL A 144 -4.73 15.58 13.33
C VAL A 144 -4.31 15.97 11.92
N ILE A 145 -4.87 17.07 11.40
CA ILE A 145 -4.56 17.58 10.05
C ILE A 145 -3.10 18.06 9.96
N SER A 146 -2.62 18.77 10.97
CA SER A 146 -1.24 19.25 11.06
C SER A 146 -0.26 18.10 11.23
N PHE A 147 -0.64 17.06 11.97
CA PHE A 147 0.18 15.88 12.15
C PHE A 147 0.37 15.12 10.84
N ILE A 148 -0.70 14.80 10.10
CA ILE A 148 -0.60 14.00 8.87
C ILE A 148 0.14 14.75 7.75
N LYS A 149 0.05 16.09 7.71
CA LYS A 149 0.83 16.92 6.80
C LYS A 149 2.34 16.83 7.07
N ARG A 150 2.73 16.74 8.35
CA ARG A 150 4.13 16.64 8.77
C ARG A 150 4.67 15.20 8.77
N HIS A 151 3.79 14.22 8.91
CA HIS A 151 4.12 12.80 9.00
C HIS A 151 3.36 11.98 7.94
N PRO A 152 3.62 12.21 6.64
CA PRO A 152 2.91 11.49 5.59
C PRO A 152 3.34 10.03 5.47
N LEU A 153 4.55 9.67 5.91
CA LEU A 153 5.17 8.37 5.66
C LEU A 153 5.12 7.46 6.91
N MET A 154 4.92 6.17 6.73
CA MET A 154 5.10 5.16 7.79
C MET A 154 6.58 4.76 7.94
N TYR A 155 7.03 4.51 9.16
CA TYR A 155 8.44 4.17 9.42
C TYR A 155 8.80 2.75 8.95
N LYS A 156 7.88 1.80 9.10
CA LYS A 156 8.08 0.42 8.66
C LYS A 156 7.79 0.28 7.16
N SER A 157 8.54 -0.58 6.51
CA SER A 157 8.27 -1.01 5.14
C SER A 157 7.35 -2.22 5.10
N VAL A 158 6.58 -2.36 4.02
CA VAL A 158 5.84 -3.58 3.70
C VAL A 158 6.78 -4.50 2.92
N TYR A 159 6.87 -5.77 3.34
CA TYR A 159 7.74 -6.77 2.72
C TYR A 159 6.93 -7.78 1.89
N PRO A 160 7.49 -8.34 0.80
CA PRO A 160 6.79 -9.33 -0.02
C PRO A 160 6.46 -10.58 0.79
N LEU A 161 5.28 -11.18 0.53
CA LEU A 161 4.79 -12.40 1.17
C LEU A 161 5.80 -13.55 1.04
N THR A 162 6.45 -13.65 -0.12
CA THR A 162 7.43 -14.67 -0.47
C THR A 162 8.86 -14.35 -0.01
N GLY A 163 9.07 -13.25 0.72
CA GLY A 163 10.39 -12.75 1.12
C GLY A 163 11.20 -12.10 0.00
N GLY A 164 10.74 -12.18 -1.25
CA GLY A 164 11.38 -11.61 -2.44
C GLY A 164 10.45 -11.63 -3.66
N PRO A 165 10.93 -11.17 -4.82
CA PRO A 165 10.12 -11.14 -6.04
C PRO A 165 9.77 -12.54 -6.52
N VAL A 166 8.51 -12.73 -6.95
CA VAL A 166 8.03 -13.99 -7.57
C VAL A 166 8.47 -14.12 -9.02
N PHE A 167 8.82 -13.00 -9.66
CA PHE A 167 9.35 -12.98 -11.02
C PHE A 167 10.37 -11.86 -11.17
N THR A 168 11.44 -12.09 -11.93
CA THR A 168 12.43 -11.07 -12.28
C THR A 168 12.83 -11.18 -13.74
N ARG A 169 13.02 -10.02 -14.37
CA ARG A 169 13.68 -9.88 -15.67
C ARG A 169 14.75 -8.82 -15.54
N ILE A 170 15.96 -9.18 -15.95
CA ILE A 170 17.13 -8.30 -15.90
C ILE A 170 17.85 -8.36 -17.25
N ASN A 171 18.61 -7.31 -17.55
CA ASN A 171 19.40 -7.21 -18.78
C ASN A 171 18.55 -7.34 -20.06
N VAL A 172 17.33 -6.83 -20.01
CA VAL A 172 16.42 -6.70 -21.15
C VAL A 172 16.24 -5.23 -21.50
N ASP A 173 15.94 -4.94 -22.76
CA ASP A 173 15.77 -3.58 -23.27
C ASP A 173 14.36 -3.01 -23.03
N TYR A 174 13.39 -3.87 -22.73
CA TYR A 174 12.03 -3.54 -22.33
C TYR A 174 11.83 -3.52 -20.81
N ARG A 175 10.70 -2.96 -20.37
CA ARG A 175 10.25 -2.95 -18.97
C ARG A 175 8.86 -3.54 -18.91
N LEU A 176 8.54 -4.21 -17.81
CA LEU A 176 7.16 -4.60 -17.55
C LEU A 176 6.35 -3.36 -17.19
N THR A 177 5.18 -3.21 -17.81
CA THR A 177 4.30 -2.03 -17.65
C THR A 177 2.91 -2.37 -17.16
N GLN A 178 2.47 -3.62 -17.32
CA GLN A 178 1.13 -4.06 -16.95
C GLN A 178 1.17 -5.45 -16.35
N ILE A 179 0.25 -5.72 -15.43
CA ILE A 179 0.07 -7.03 -14.82
C ILE A 179 -1.42 -7.36 -14.67
N VAL A 180 -1.77 -8.58 -15.05
CA VAL A 180 -3.06 -9.19 -14.74
C VAL A 180 -2.81 -10.61 -14.22
N VAL A 181 -3.53 -10.99 -13.18
CA VAL A 181 -3.42 -12.35 -12.61
C VAL A 181 -4.77 -13.02 -12.70
N ASP A 182 -4.78 -14.24 -13.22
CA ASP A 182 -5.96 -15.10 -13.28
C ASP A 182 -5.78 -16.33 -12.39
N HIS A 183 -6.87 -16.77 -11.78
CA HIS A 183 -6.89 -17.88 -10.84
C HIS A 183 -7.52 -19.10 -11.50
N VAL A 184 -6.67 -20.06 -11.87
CA VAL A 184 -7.07 -21.19 -12.72
C VAL A 184 -7.09 -22.47 -11.90
N MET A 185 -8.21 -23.19 -11.97
CA MET A 185 -8.33 -24.55 -11.47
C MET A 185 -7.83 -25.52 -12.54
N ALA A 186 -6.80 -26.28 -12.21
CA ALA A 186 -6.29 -27.40 -12.98
C ALA A 186 -6.63 -28.73 -12.29
N GLU A 187 -6.34 -29.85 -12.94
CA GLU A 187 -6.63 -31.19 -12.42
C GLU A 187 -5.85 -31.51 -11.13
N ASP A 188 -4.65 -30.96 -11.02
CA ASP A 188 -3.69 -31.17 -9.94
C ASP A 188 -3.73 -30.09 -8.85
N GLY A 189 -4.44 -28.98 -9.09
CA GLY A 189 -4.55 -27.92 -8.09
C GLY A 189 -4.94 -26.58 -8.66
N GLN A 190 -4.78 -25.57 -7.81
CA GLN A 190 -5.16 -24.19 -8.10
C GLN A 190 -3.89 -23.36 -8.33
N TYR A 191 -3.84 -22.62 -9.43
CA TYR A 191 -2.67 -21.87 -9.86
C TYR A 191 -3.00 -20.41 -10.16
N ASP A 192 -2.06 -19.53 -9.81
CA ASP A 192 -2.09 -18.12 -10.20
C ASP A 192 -1.30 -17.94 -11.50
N VAL A 193 -2.00 -17.66 -12.60
CA VAL A 193 -1.39 -17.40 -13.91
C VAL A 193 -1.18 -15.90 -14.07
N ILE A 194 0.09 -15.50 -14.20
CA ILE A 194 0.48 -14.09 -14.30
C ILE A 194 0.71 -13.71 -15.76
N PHE A 195 -0.06 -12.75 -16.26
CA PHE A 195 0.11 -12.12 -17.57
C PHE A 195 0.84 -10.78 -17.41
N LEU A 196 1.93 -10.61 -18.14
CA LEU A 196 2.80 -9.44 -18.03
C LEU A 196 2.86 -8.70 -19.38
N GLY A 197 2.49 -7.43 -19.37
CA GLY A 197 2.64 -6.52 -20.50
C GLY A 197 4.00 -5.82 -20.50
N THR A 198 4.53 -5.56 -21.68
CA THR A 198 5.83 -4.88 -21.92
C THR A 198 5.64 -3.65 -22.78
#